data_AF-A0A6N7W8R3-F1
#
_entry.id   AF-A0A6N7W8R3-F1
#
_cell.length_a   1.000
_cell.length_b   1.000
_cell.length_c   1.000
_cell.angle_alpha   90.00
_cell.angle_beta   90.00
_cell.angle_gamma   90.00
#
_symmetry.space_group_name_H-M   'P 1'
#
loop_
_entity.id
_entity.type
_entity.pdbx_description
1 polymer ?
#
loop_
_entity_poly.entity_id
_entity_poly.type
_entity_poly.pdbx_seq_one_letter_code
_entity_poly.pdbx_strand_id
1 'polypeptide(L)'
;MKRQKLYAVDMAAYPPEAIEWKREAECAEWELENYEVVAEEVRDGENWVGFYKGFTPEGWAEYALDKWPNYEEVIDGVVHYVKPFFWPSTDKVFRSRSAAQYRVDLIERWGGQAVLLECEPEWVPVAQANRHRKIERLEAQAERAEEKARELRTRAALHAQIAFAAEHHPELVPSMEATAARVESEAC
;
A
#
# COMPACT_ATOMS: atom_id res chain seq x y z
N MET A 1 -33.39 11.04 0.12
CA MET A 1 -32.84 9.73 -0.29
C MET A 1 -31.33 9.77 -0.04
N LYS A 2 -30.87 9.16 1.06
CA LYS A 2 -29.45 9.18 1.47
C LYS A 2 -28.64 8.32 0.48
N ARG A 3 -27.53 8.84 -0.04
CA ARG A 3 -26.68 8.14 -1.02
C ARG A 3 -25.62 7.33 -0.27
N GLN A 4 -25.85 6.02 -0.16
CA GLN A 4 -24.87 5.04 0.31
C GLN A 4 -23.82 4.79 -0.79
N LYS A 5 -22.55 4.58 -0.41
CA LYS A 5 -21.46 4.28 -1.34
C LYS A 5 -20.76 3.01 -0.91
N LEU A 6 -20.44 2.17 -1.90
CA LEU A 6 -19.85 0.86 -1.69
C LEU A 6 -18.47 0.83 -2.35
N TYR A 7 -17.50 0.21 -1.68
CA TYR A 7 -16.10 0.05 -2.08
C TYR A 7 -15.81 -1.43 -2.27
N ALA A 8 -14.87 -1.76 -3.14
CA ALA A 8 -14.24 -3.07 -3.18
C ALA A 8 -12.81 -2.87 -2.69
N VAL A 9 -12.47 -3.41 -1.52
CA VAL A 9 -11.11 -3.36 -0.97
C VAL A 9 -10.47 -4.72 -1.17
N ASP A 10 -9.28 -4.73 -1.76
CA ASP A 10 -8.43 -5.91 -1.82
C ASP A 10 -7.83 -6.16 -0.43
N MET A 11 -8.12 -7.33 0.15
CA MET A 11 -7.60 -7.70 1.48
C MET A 11 -6.13 -8.12 1.43
N ALA A 12 -5.58 -8.42 0.24
CA ALA A 12 -4.15 -8.68 0.07
C ALA A 12 -3.29 -7.41 0.20
N ALA A 13 -3.92 -6.22 0.29
CA ALA A 13 -3.19 -4.97 0.45
C ALA A 13 -2.66 -4.74 1.88
N TYR A 14 -3.23 -5.34 2.95
CA TYR A 14 -2.67 -5.19 4.32
C TYR A 14 -3.21 -6.21 5.35
N PRO A 15 -2.45 -7.29 5.65
CA PRO A 15 -2.44 -7.90 6.98
C PRO A 15 -1.48 -7.12 7.93
N PRO A 16 -1.80 -6.98 9.24
CA PRO A 16 -1.00 -6.19 10.20
C PRO A 16 0.43 -6.67 10.43
N GLU A 17 0.77 -7.86 9.93
CA GLU A 17 2.05 -8.54 10.10
C GLU A 17 3.06 -8.17 8.98
N ALA A 18 2.62 -7.40 7.95
CA ALA A 18 3.40 -7.12 6.73
C ALA A 18 4.14 -5.77 6.71
N ILE A 19 4.30 -5.08 7.85
CA ILE A 19 5.02 -3.80 7.90
C ILE A 19 6.54 -3.99 7.78
N GLU A 20 7.06 -5.18 8.09
CA GLU A 20 8.50 -5.46 8.07
C GLU A 20 9.06 -5.79 6.67
N TRP A 21 8.21 -6.08 5.68
CA TRP A 21 8.64 -6.46 4.32
C TRP A 21 8.90 -5.28 3.37
N LYS A 22 8.64 -4.03 3.79
CA LYS A 22 8.85 -2.84 2.93
C LYS A 22 10.31 -2.50 2.64
N ARG A 23 11.27 -3.25 3.19
CA ARG A 23 12.71 -3.08 2.89
C ARG A 23 13.36 -4.22 2.09
N GLU A 24 12.67 -5.34 1.87
CA GLU A 24 13.27 -6.51 1.19
C GLU A 24 12.62 -6.85 -0.16
N ALA A 25 11.54 -6.19 -0.57
CA ALA A 25 10.96 -6.32 -1.90
C ALA A 25 11.79 -5.64 -3.02
N GLU A 26 13.10 -5.49 -2.81
CA GLU A 26 14.10 -5.27 -3.86
C GLU A 26 14.63 -6.59 -4.48
N CYS A 27 14.34 -7.78 -3.92
CA CYS A 27 15.02 -9.02 -4.33
C CYS A 27 14.17 -10.31 -4.32
N ALA A 28 12.97 -10.32 -4.91
CA ALA A 28 12.36 -11.59 -5.32
C ALA A 28 12.55 -11.79 -6.83
N GLU A 29 13.75 -12.27 -7.19
CA GLU A 29 13.97 -13.03 -8.42
C GLU A 29 12.98 -14.20 -8.43
N TRP A 30 11.82 -14.02 -9.04
CA TRP A 30 10.98 -15.15 -9.41
C TRP A 30 11.61 -15.78 -10.65
N GLU A 31 12.09 -17.01 -10.49
CA GLU A 31 12.84 -17.77 -11.47
C GLU A 31 12.17 -17.74 -12.85
N LEU A 32 12.97 -17.20 -13.77
CA LEU A 32 12.79 -17.03 -15.21
C LEU A 32 12.72 -18.39 -15.96
N GLU A 33 11.94 -19.37 -15.51
CA GLU A 33 12.02 -20.75 -16.05
C GLU A 33 10.78 -21.29 -16.76
N ASN A 34 9.69 -20.52 -16.90
CA ASN A 34 8.57 -20.93 -17.76
C ASN A 34 8.35 -19.90 -18.89
N TYR A 35 9.31 -19.90 -19.82
CA TYR A 35 9.27 -19.17 -21.08
C TYR A 35 8.92 -20.09 -22.23
N GLU A 36 7.65 -20.15 -22.62
CA GLU A 36 7.28 -20.68 -23.93
C GLU A 36 6.53 -19.60 -24.71
N VAL A 37 7.01 -19.34 -25.92
CA VAL A 37 6.32 -18.54 -26.94
C VAL A 37 5.13 -19.37 -27.39
N VAL A 38 3.93 -19.02 -26.95
CA VAL A 38 2.70 -19.68 -27.42
C VAL A 38 2.16 -18.91 -28.62
N ALA A 39 2.32 -19.54 -29.79
CA ALA A 39 1.74 -19.23 -31.11
C ALA A 39 2.42 -18.16 -31.98
N GLU A 40 3.16 -18.64 -32.98
CA GLU A 40 3.32 -17.98 -34.29
C GLU A 40 2.06 -18.24 -35.11
N GLU A 41 1.25 -17.22 -35.38
CA GLU A 41 0.38 -17.25 -36.57
C GLU A 41 0.69 -16.03 -37.44
N VAL A 42 1.46 -16.29 -38.49
CA VAL A 42 1.81 -15.32 -39.53
C VAL A 42 0.56 -15.06 -40.36
N ARG A 43 -0.01 -13.86 -40.24
CA ARG A 43 -0.96 -13.37 -41.24
C ARG A 43 -0.42 -12.07 -41.82
N ASP A 44 -0.13 -12.14 -43.12
CA ASP A 44 0.25 -11.02 -44.00
C ASP A 44 1.57 -10.29 -43.69
N GLY A 45 2.68 -11.05 -43.63
CA GLY A 45 3.99 -10.64 -44.14
C GLY A 45 4.75 -9.48 -43.48
N GLU A 46 4.13 -8.65 -42.64
CA GLU A 46 4.75 -7.44 -42.07
C GLU A 46 4.33 -7.11 -40.62
N ASN A 47 3.43 -7.87 -40.00
CA ASN A 47 2.96 -7.59 -38.63
C ASN A 47 3.35 -8.67 -37.62
N TRP A 48 4.17 -8.29 -36.63
CA TRP A 48 4.47 -9.11 -35.47
C TRP A 48 3.33 -9.00 -34.44
N VAL A 49 2.61 -10.09 -34.18
CA VAL A 49 1.63 -10.15 -33.07
C VAL A 49 2.38 -10.50 -31.79
N GLY A 50 2.69 -9.51 -30.96
CA GLY A 50 3.32 -9.73 -29.67
C GLY A 50 2.28 -10.04 -28.60
N PHE A 51 2.30 -11.25 -28.05
CA PHE A 51 1.67 -11.53 -26.75
C PHE A 51 2.62 -11.08 -25.62
N TYR A 52 2.05 -10.49 -24.57
CA TYR A 52 2.83 -9.92 -23.47
C TYR A 52 3.69 -10.95 -22.75
N LYS A 53 4.89 -10.50 -22.38
CA LYS A 53 5.72 -11.12 -21.35
C LYS A 53 5.14 -10.72 -19.98
N GLY A 54 4.20 -11.50 -19.46
CA GLY A 54 3.59 -11.29 -18.15
C GLY A 54 2.46 -12.29 -17.86
N PHE A 55 2.15 -12.51 -16.58
CA PHE A 55 1.01 -13.34 -16.18
C PHE A 55 -0.28 -12.80 -16.82
N THR A 56 -0.89 -13.61 -17.67
CA THR A 56 -2.21 -13.35 -18.24
C THR A 56 -3.11 -14.49 -17.78
N PRO A 57 -4.16 -14.20 -17.00
CA PRO A 57 -5.04 -15.26 -16.53
C PRO A 57 -5.85 -15.86 -17.68
N GLU A 58 -6.19 -17.14 -17.55
CA GLU A 58 -6.98 -17.88 -18.54
C GLU A 58 -8.31 -17.17 -18.81
N GLY A 59 -8.64 -16.97 -20.10
CA GLY A 59 -9.86 -16.28 -20.52
C GLY A 59 -9.73 -14.76 -20.69
N TRP A 60 -8.58 -14.17 -20.35
CA TRP A 60 -8.39 -12.72 -20.47
C TRP A 60 -8.40 -12.24 -21.92
N ALA A 61 -7.77 -12.97 -22.84
CA ALA A 61 -7.70 -12.58 -24.24
C ALA A 61 -9.12 -12.47 -24.86
N GLU A 62 -9.97 -13.45 -24.59
CA GLU A 62 -11.37 -13.48 -25.02
C GLU A 62 -12.17 -12.34 -24.39
N TYR A 63 -11.98 -12.10 -23.09
CA TYR A 63 -12.61 -10.97 -22.40
C TYR A 63 -12.16 -9.61 -22.96
N ALA A 64 -10.86 -9.48 -23.25
CA ALA A 64 -10.27 -8.27 -23.79
C ALA A 64 -10.77 -7.99 -25.21
N LEU A 65 -10.88 -9.01 -26.06
CA LEU A 65 -11.45 -8.90 -27.41
C LEU A 65 -12.95 -8.56 -27.38
N ASP A 66 -13.73 -9.09 -26.44
CA ASP A 66 -15.14 -8.70 -26.25
C ASP A 66 -15.28 -7.23 -25.81
N LYS A 67 -14.42 -6.77 -24.89
CA LYS A 67 -14.52 -5.43 -24.31
C LYS A 67 -13.86 -4.35 -25.16
N TRP A 68 -12.80 -4.68 -25.87
CA TRP A 68 -12.01 -3.79 -26.72
C TRP A 68 -11.69 -4.46 -28.06
N PRO A 69 -12.70 -4.64 -28.94
CA PRO A 69 -12.56 -5.42 -30.17
C PRO A 69 -11.59 -4.81 -31.20
N ASN A 70 -11.32 -3.51 -31.10
CA ASN A 70 -10.41 -2.78 -31.98
C ASN A 70 -9.22 -2.20 -31.18
N TYR A 71 -8.75 -2.91 -30.15
CA TYR A 71 -7.59 -2.47 -29.39
C TYR A 71 -6.34 -2.57 -30.25
N GLU A 72 -5.60 -1.46 -30.36
CA GLU A 72 -4.31 -1.38 -31.01
C GLU A 72 -3.45 -0.40 -30.22
N GLU A 73 -2.37 -0.89 -29.59
CA GLU A 73 -1.43 -0.04 -28.85
C GLU A 73 0.00 -0.49 -29.15
N VAL A 74 0.89 0.49 -29.34
CA VAL A 74 2.32 0.24 -29.53
C VAL A 74 3.02 0.37 -28.19
N ILE A 75 3.55 -0.75 -27.67
CA ILE A 75 4.26 -0.80 -26.39
C ILE A 75 5.63 -1.39 -26.65
N ASP A 76 6.68 -0.63 -26.29
CA ASP A 76 8.09 -0.97 -26.54
C ASP A 76 8.40 -1.32 -28.01
N GLY A 77 7.71 -0.68 -28.96
CA GLY A 77 7.89 -0.89 -30.40
C GLY A 77 7.14 -2.09 -30.98
N VAL A 78 6.31 -2.78 -30.18
CA VAL A 78 5.49 -3.92 -30.60
C VAL A 78 4.02 -3.51 -30.65
N VAL A 79 3.31 -3.88 -31.73
CA VAL A 79 1.87 -3.63 -31.88
C VAL A 79 1.08 -4.72 -31.16
N HIS A 80 0.20 -4.31 -30.24
CA HIS A 80 -0.67 -5.21 -29.50
C HIS A 80 -2.12 -5.07 -29.97
N TYR A 81 -2.68 -6.18 -30.48
CA TYR A 81 -4.08 -6.27 -30.90
C TYR A 81 -5.03 -6.76 -29.78
N VAL A 82 -4.44 -7.20 -28.66
CA VAL A 82 -5.17 -7.62 -27.46
C VAL A 82 -4.65 -6.80 -26.29
N LYS A 83 -5.57 -6.25 -25.50
CA LYS A 83 -5.18 -5.43 -24.35
C LYS A 83 -4.41 -6.26 -23.33
N PRO A 84 -3.21 -5.84 -22.89
CA PRO A 84 -2.49 -6.49 -21.80
C PRO A 84 -3.37 -6.65 -20.56
N PHE A 85 -3.12 -7.71 -19.80
CA PHE A 85 -3.79 -7.89 -18.51
C PHE A 85 -3.49 -6.71 -17.59
N PHE A 86 -4.56 -6.22 -16.94
CA PHE A 86 -4.44 -5.26 -15.86
C PHE A 86 -5.48 -5.58 -14.80
N TRP A 87 -5.09 -5.45 -13.54
CA TRP A 87 -6.00 -5.63 -12.44
C TRP A 87 -7.13 -4.60 -12.48
N PRO A 88 -8.39 -5.02 -12.25
CA PRO A 88 -9.48 -4.08 -12.10
C PRO A 88 -9.23 -3.13 -10.90
N SER A 89 -8.92 -1.85 -11.16
CA SER A 89 -8.88 -0.77 -10.15
C SER A 89 -9.95 -0.87 -9.05
N THR A 90 -9.51 -0.76 -7.80
CA THR A 90 -10.27 -0.80 -6.54
C THR A 90 -10.54 0.60 -5.96
N ASP A 91 -9.88 1.64 -6.45
CA ASP A 91 -9.97 3.02 -5.95
C ASP A 91 -11.29 3.76 -6.28
N LYS A 92 -12.28 3.04 -6.83
CA LYS A 92 -13.52 3.64 -7.30
C LYS A 92 -14.60 3.55 -6.24
N VAL A 93 -15.37 4.64 -6.15
CA VAL A 93 -16.58 4.66 -5.33
C VAL A 93 -17.80 4.46 -6.20
N PHE A 94 -18.58 3.41 -5.93
CA PHE A 94 -19.71 3.03 -6.75
C PHE A 94 -21.02 3.68 -6.27
N ARG A 95 -21.91 3.99 -7.21
CA ARG A 95 -23.23 4.59 -6.94
C ARG A 95 -24.30 3.57 -6.53
N SER A 96 -24.05 2.28 -6.77
CA SER A 96 -24.99 1.19 -6.48
C SER A 96 -24.24 -0.04 -6.00
N ARG A 97 -24.95 -0.90 -5.24
CA ARG A 97 -24.43 -2.18 -4.77
C ARG A 97 -24.12 -3.14 -5.89
N SER A 98 -25.00 -3.21 -6.89
CA SER A 98 -24.78 -4.06 -8.07
C SER A 98 -23.51 -3.70 -8.83
N ALA A 99 -23.18 -2.41 -8.95
CA ALA A 99 -21.96 -1.98 -9.62
C ALA A 99 -20.69 -2.28 -8.82
N ALA A 100 -20.74 -2.14 -7.49
CA ALA A 100 -19.64 -2.55 -6.61
C ALA A 100 -19.47 -4.07 -6.61
N GLN A 101 -20.57 -4.83 -6.55
CA GLN A 101 -20.54 -6.29 -6.60
C GLN A 101 -19.96 -6.79 -7.92
N TYR A 102 -20.40 -6.24 -9.06
CA TYR A 102 -19.81 -6.55 -10.36
C TYR A 102 -18.28 -6.35 -10.38
N ARG A 103 -17.78 -5.36 -9.63
CA ARG A 103 -16.34 -5.13 -9.53
C ARG A 103 -15.64 -6.20 -8.69
N VAL A 104 -16.22 -6.60 -7.57
CA VAL A 104 -15.72 -7.71 -6.74
C VAL A 104 -15.68 -8.98 -7.58
N ASP A 105 -16.80 -9.33 -8.23
CA ASP A 105 -16.91 -10.52 -9.07
C ASP A 105 -15.85 -10.51 -10.20
N LEU A 106 -15.57 -9.33 -10.77
CA LEU A 106 -14.54 -9.19 -11.80
C LEU A 106 -13.13 -9.40 -11.27
N ILE A 107 -12.83 -8.96 -10.04
CA ILE A 107 -11.52 -9.19 -9.41
C ILE A 107 -11.36 -10.68 -9.06
N GLU A 108 -12.40 -11.27 -8.47
CA GLU A 108 -12.43 -12.69 -8.10
C GLU A 108 -12.31 -13.61 -9.31
N ARG A 109 -12.92 -13.24 -10.44
CA ARG A 109 -12.80 -13.98 -11.71
C ARG A 109 -11.35 -14.18 -12.16
N TRP A 110 -10.48 -13.21 -11.90
CA TRP A 110 -9.08 -13.24 -12.31
C TRP A 110 -8.15 -13.74 -11.20
N GLY A 111 -8.70 -14.30 -10.12
CA GLY A 111 -7.95 -14.88 -9.01
C GLY A 111 -7.61 -13.91 -7.87
N GLY A 112 -8.14 -12.69 -7.90
CA GLY A 112 -8.01 -11.75 -6.78
C GLY A 112 -9.01 -12.02 -5.67
N GLN A 113 -8.82 -11.41 -4.50
CA GLN A 113 -9.79 -11.44 -3.41
C GLN A 113 -10.25 -10.02 -3.07
N ALA A 114 -11.55 -9.75 -3.14
CA ALA A 114 -12.08 -8.42 -2.88
C ALA A 114 -13.25 -8.48 -1.89
N VAL A 115 -13.30 -7.52 -0.97
CA VAL A 115 -14.39 -7.37 -0.01
C VAL A 115 -15.18 -6.12 -0.34
N LEU A 116 -16.52 -6.27 -0.39
CA LEU A 116 -17.43 -5.17 -0.58
C LEU A 116 -17.69 -4.45 0.76
N LEU A 117 -17.25 -3.20 0.87
CA LEU A 117 -17.45 -2.34 2.05
C LEU A 117 -18.49 -1.26 1.75
N GLU A 118 -19.25 -0.82 2.76
CA GLU A 118 -20.19 0.29 2.66
C GLU A 118 -19.72 1.47 3.52
N CYS A 119 -19.82 2.70 3.00
CA CYS A 119 -19.65 3.92 3.78
C CYS A 119 -20.68 4.99 3.41
N GLU A 120 -20.98 5.87 4.36
CA GLU A 120 -21.65 7.14 4.10
C GLU A 120 -20.59 8.24 3.96
N PRO A 121 -20.30 8.74 2.74
CA PRO A 121 -19.26 9.75 2.55
C PRO A 121 -19.71 11.12 3.07
N GLU A 122 -18.78 11.84 3.69
CA GLU A 122 -18.95 13.27 3.92
C GLU A 122 -18.44 14.05 2.69
N TRP A 123 -19.34 14.79 2.04
CA TRP A 123 -18.97 15.62 0.90
C TRP A 123 -18.68 17.04 1.36
N VAL A 124 -17.40 17.37 1.45
CA VAL A 124 -16.94 18.71 1.76
C VAL A 124 -16.19 19.30 0.56
N PRO A 125 -16.16 20.64 0.41
CA PRO A 125 -15.29 21.29 -0.58
C PRO A 125 -13.83 20.86 -0.40
N VAL A 126 -13.09 20.69 -1.49
CA VAL A 126 -11.68 20.24 -1.47
C VAL A 126 -10.82 21.13 -0.58
N ALA A 127 -11.06 22.44 -0.60
CA ALA A 127 -10.35 23.40 0.27
C ALA A 127 -10.60 23.17 1.76
N GLN A 128 -11.76 22.61 2.14
CA GLN A 128 -12.07 22.23 3.52
C GLN A 128 -11.44 20.87 3.86
N ALA A 129 -11.58 19.86 2.99
CA ALA A 129 -10.93 18.57 3.17
C ALA A 129 -9.41 18.70 3.35
N ASN A 130 -8.76 19.53 2.53
CA ASN A 130 -7.32 19.78 2.63
C ASN A 130 -6.94 20.52 3.91
N ARG A 131 -7.81 21.40 4.42
CA ARG A 131 -7.62 22.05 5.72
C ARG A 131 -7.70 21.03 6.86
N HIS A 132 -8.71 20.17 6.87
CA HIS A 132 -8.84 19.11 7.88
C HIS A 132 -7.62 18.19 7.88
N ARG A 133 -7.23 17.66 6.71
CA ARG A 133 -6.01 16.81 6.57
C ARG A 133 -4.73 17.53 6.96
N LYS A 134 -4.66 18.86 6.84
CA LYS A 134 -3.50 19.62 7.29
C LYS A 134 -3.49 19.72 8.81
N ILE A 135 -4.65 19.99 9.42
CA ILE A 135 -4.80 20.06 10.88
C ILE A 135 -4.44 18.71 11.49
N GLU A 136 -5.03 17.61 11.03
CA GLU A 136 -4.75 16.25 11.52
C GLU A 136 -3.25 15.91 11.45
N ARG A 137 -2.59 16.27 10.34
CA ARG A 137 -1.14 16.05 10.20
C ARG A 137 -0.33 16.88 11.18
N LEU A 138 -0.73 18.13 11.42
CA LEU A 138 -0.04 19.01 12.37
C LEU A 138 -0.28 18.57 13.81
N GLU A 139 -1.48 18.11 14.15
CA GLU A 139 -1.81 17.55 15.46
C GLU A 139 -1.01 16.27 15.73
N ALA A 140 -0.96 15.33 14.77
CA ALA A 140 -0.13 14.14 14.90
C ALA A 140 1.37 14.47 15.02
N GLN A 141 1.84 15.52 14.34
CA GLN A 141 3.22 15.99 14.50
C GLN A 141 3.46 16.63 15.87
N ALA A 142 2.50 17.42 16.37
CA ALA A 142 2.58 18.03 17.69
C ALA A 142 2.60 16.96 18.79
N GLU A 143 1.75 15.94 18.70
CA GLU A 143 1.70 14.84 19.65
C GLU A 143 3.04 14.09 19.72
N ARG A 144 3.61 13.71 18.56
CA ARG A 144 4.95 13.09 18.51
C ARG A 144 6.05 13.98 19.07
N ALA A 145 5.97 15.29 18.82
CA ALA A 145 6.93 16.24 19.34
C ALA A 145 6.80 16.40 20.87
N GLU A 146 5.58 16.36 21.41
CA GLU A 146 5.31 16.40 22.85
C GLU A 146 5.77 15.13 23.56
N GLU A 147 5.54 13.95 22.98
CA GLU A 147 6.07 12.68 23.49
C GLU A 147 7.60 12.72 23.56
N LYS A 148 8.25 13.12 22.48
CA LYS A 148 9.71 13.27 22.44
C LYS A 148 10.21 14.31 23.45
N ALA A 149 9.51 15.43 23.60
CA ALA A 149 9.85 16.43 24.61
C ALA A 149 9.70 15.90 26.04
N ARG A 150 8.68 15.06 26.29
CA ARG A 150 8.47 14.41 27.58
C ARG A 150 9.61 13.45 27.90
N GLU A 151 9.98 12.61 26.94
CA GLU A 151 11.10 11.67 27.05
C GLU A 151 12.43 12.39 27.36
N LEU A 152 12.71 13.48 26.64
CA LEU A 152 13.92 14.29 26.88
C LEU A 152 13.91 14.95 28.27
N ARG A 153 12.75 15.41 28.75
CA ARG A 153 12.63 15.97 30.11
C ARG A 153 12.84 14.92 31.19
N THR A 154 12.29 13.72 31.03
CA THR A 154 12.51 12.61 31.97
C THR A 154 13.98 12.20 31.99
N ARG A 155 14.63 12.13 30.83
CA ARG A 155 16.06 11.86 30.73
C ARG A 155 16.90 12.96 31.41
N ALA A 156 16.62 14.22 31.12
CA ALA A 156 17.32 15.35 31.75
C ALA A 156 17.15 15.36 33.29
N ALA A 157 15.95 15.05 33.80
CA ALA A 157 15.70 14.94 35.24
C ALA A 157 16.51 13.81 35.88
N LEU A 158 16.62 12.64 35.23
CA LEU A 158 17.43 11.52 35.70
C LEU A 158 18.91 11.91 35.76
N HIS A 159 19.45 12.54 34.71
CA HIS A 159 20.83 13.02 34.72
C HIS A 159 21.09 14.06 35.80
N ALA A 160 20.12 14.97 36.06
CA ALA A 160 20.24 15.94 37.16
C ALA A 160 20.29 15.26 38.53
N GLN A 161 19.49 14.20 38.75
CA GLN A 161 19.55 13.40 39.97
C GLN A 161 20.89 12.67 40.14
N ILE A 162 21.43 12.11 39.05
CA ILE A 162 22.76 11.47 39.06
C ILE A 162 23.84 12.50 39.42
N ALA A 163 23.82 13.69 38.80
CA ALA A 163 24.77 14.75 39.09
C ALA A 163 24.70 15.20 40.56
N PHE A 164 23.50 15.37 41.10
CA PHE A 164 23.30 15.68 42.52
C PHE A 164 23.85 14.58 43.45
N ALA A 165 23.57 13.32 43.12
CA ALA A 165 24.09 12.18 43.87
C ALA A 165 25.62 12.10 43.78
N ALA A 166 26.24 12.43 42.65
CA ALA A 166 27.70 12.45 42.53
C ALA A 166 28.37 13.46 43.49
N GLU A 167 27.70 14.58 43.77
CA GLU A 167 28.20 15.59 44.71
C GLU A 167 27.97 15.21 46.19
N HIS A 168 26.86 14.55 46.51
CA HIS A 168 26.42 14.36 47.91
C HIS A 168 26.51 12.91 48.41
N HIS A 169 26.39 11.94 47.51
CA HIS A 169 26.29 10.50 47.76
C HIS A 169 26.95 9.68 46.63
N PRO A 170 28.27 9.83 46.43
CA PRO A 170 28.97 9.23 45.28
C PRO A 170 28.85 7.70 45.21
N GLU A 171 28.62 7.05 46.35
CA GLU A 171 28.38 5.60 46.46
C GLU A 171 27.11 5.12 45.72
N LEU A 172 26.14 6.01 45.49
CA LEU A 172 24.88 5.67 44.82
C LEU A 172 24.96 5.82 43.29
N VAL A 173 25.96 6.54 42.78
CA VAL A 173 26.10 6.87 41.35
C VAL A 173 26.18 5.63 40.45
N PRO A 174 26.98 4.59 40.74
CA PRO A 174 27.07 3.40 39.87
C PRO A 174 25.73 2.67 39.72
N SER A 175 24.91 2.66 40.78
CA SER A 175 23.57 2.05 40.74
C SER A 175 22.59 2.88 39.92
N MET A 176 22.70 4.22 39.98
CA MET A 176 21.83 5.13 39.23
C MET A 176 22.22 5.18 37.74
N GLU A 177 23.50 5.14 37.40
CA GLU A 177 23.99 5.03 36.02
C GLU A 177 23.56 3.72 35.37
N ALA A 178 23.62 2.60 36.10
CA ALA A 178 23.10 1.32 35.62
C ALA A 178 21.59 1.36 35.33
N THR A 179 20.83 2.12 36.12
CA THR A 179 19.39 2.33 35.91
C THR A 179 19.14 3.21 34.68
N ALA A 180 19.92 4.29 34.50
CA ALA A 180 19.83 5.16 33.33
C ALA A 180 20.17 4.42 32.03
N ALA A 181 21.26 3.64 32.02
CA ALA A 181 21.66 2.84 30.86
C ALA A 181 20.59 1.82 30.46
N ARG A 182 19.88 1.25 31.43
CA ARG A 182 18.78 0.32 31.16
C ARG A 182 17.56 1.03 30.56
N VAL A 183 17.18 2.20 31.11
CA VAL A 183 16.10 3.03 30.56
C VAL A 183 16.44 3.49 29.13
N GLU A 184 17.70 3.82 28.84
CA GLU A 184 18.15 4.19 27.49
C GLU A 184 18.13 3.01 26.52
N SER A 185 18.42 1.79 26.98
CA SER A 185 18.35 0.58 26.15
C SER A 185 16.92 0.11 25.86
N GLU A 186 15.95 0.42 26.72
CA GLU A 186 14.53 0.09 26.53
C GLU A 186 13.79 1.10 25.63
N ALA A 187 14.41 2.26 25.35
CA ALA A 187 13.85 3.32 24.50
C ALA A 187 14.31 3.26 23.02
N CYS A 188 15.24 2.36 22.68
CA CYS A 188 15.71 2.08 21.32
C CYS A 188 15.00 0.86 20.71
#